data_AF-P39354-F1
#
_entry.id   AF-P39354-F1
#
_cell.length_a   1.000
_cell.length_b   1.000
_cell.length_c   1.000
_cell.angle_alpha   90.00
_cell.angle_beta   90.00
_cell.angle_gamma   90.00
#
_symmetry.space_group_name_H-M   'P 1'
#
loop_
_entity.id
_entity.type
_entity.pdbx_description
1 polymer ?
#
loop_
_entity_poly.entity_id
_entity_poly.type
_entity_poly.pdbx_seq_one_letter_code
_entity_poly.pdbx_strand_id
1 'polypeptide(L)' 'MNCETKQRTQFECIYFSQYWAKGDFIAKRAPIGQWEPYSEESLLGIIVTSVCRIKVAMLKPEPPRDPHIPLMGDFN' A
#
# COMPACT_ATOMS: atom_id res chain seq x y z
N MET A 1 -7.19 -0.60 -2.49
CA MET A 1 -8.50 -0.86 -1.85
C MET A 1 -9.60 -0.52 -2.84
N ASN A 2 -10.69 -1.28 -2.86
CA ASN A 2 -11.85 -1.03 -3.71
C ASN A 2 -13.03 -0.67 -2.80
N CYS A 3 -13.54 0.56 -2.96
CA CYS A 3 -14.61 1.13 -2.13
C CYS A 3 -15.99 0.52 -2.41
N GLU A 4 -16.18 -0.09 -3.59
CA GLU A 4 -17.46 -0.69 -4.01
C GLU A 4 -17.53 -2.16 -3.56
N THR A 5 -16.47 -2.93 -3.82
CA THR A 5 -16.47 -4.39 -3.58
C THR A 5 -16.02 -4.78 -2.17
N LYS A 6 -15.59 -3.81 -1.35
CA LYS A 6 -15.00 -4.03 -0.01
C LYS A 6 -13.82 -5.01 -0.03
N GLN A 7 -12.98 -4.86 -1.03
CA GLN A 7 -11.77 -5.67 -1.20
C GLN A 7 -10.50 -4.82 -1.07
N ARG A 8 -9.43 -5.45 -0.63
CA ARG A 8 -8.08 -4.87 -0.63
C ARG A 8 -7.12 -5.78 -1.38
N THR A 9 -6.02 -5.20 -1.80
CA THR A 9 -4.88 -5.93 -2.33
C THR A 9 -3.62 -5.20 -1.89
N GLN A 10 -2.52 -5.94 -1.76
CA GLN A 10 -1.21 -5.42 -1.41
C GLN A 10 -0.29 -5.64 -2.62
N PHE A 11 0.33 -4.57 -3.11
CA PHE A 11 1.24 -4.64 -4.26
C PHE A 11 2.69 -4.76 -3.81
N GLU A 12 3.09 -3.97 -2.80
CA GLU A 12 4.47 -3.85 -2.36
C GLU A 12 4.53 -3.63 -0.85
N CYS A 13 5.57 -4.18 -0.23
CA CYS A 13 6.02 -3.86 1.12
C CYS A 13 7.51 -3.53 1.06
N ILE A 14 7.84 -2.30 1.40
CA ILE A 14 9.20 -1.75 1.33
C ILE A 14 9.71 -1.55 2.76
N TYR A 15 10.93 -2.01 3.00
CA TYR A 15 11.62 -1.88 4.28
C TYR A 15 12.66 -0.79 4.19
N PHE A 16 12.63 0.14 5.14
CA PHE A 16 13.52 1.29 5.19
C PHE A 16 14.44 1.24 6.40
N SER A 17 15.64 1.80 6.28
CA SER A 17 16.63 1.81 7.37
C SER A 17 16.24 2.72 8.55
N GLN A 18 15.28 3.63 8.36
CA GLN A 18 14.80 4.56 9.38
C GLN A 18 13.28 4.58 9.48
N TYR A 19 12.78 5.08 10.61
CA TYR A 19 11.35 5.29 10.84
C TYR A 19 10.72 6.23 9.81
N TRP A 20 9.40 6.09 9.63
CA TRP A 20 8.59 6.94 8.75
C TRP A 20 8.96 6.86 7.26
N ALA A 21 9.37 5.66 6.81
CA ALA A 21 9.76 5.40 5.41
C ALA A 21 10.90 6.33 4.93
N LYS A 22 11.97 6.41 5.73
CA LYS A 22 13.15 7.24 5.45
C LYS A 22 14.43 6.41 5.47
N GLY A 23 15.50 6.97 4.91
CA GLY A 23 16.80 6.29 4.83
C GLY A 23 16.86 5.33 3.65
N ASP A 24 17.67 4.30 3.79
CA ASP A 24 17.98 3.36 2.71
C ASP A 24 16.84 2.39 2.48
N PHE A 25 16.60 2.09 1.21
CA PHE A 25 15.70 1.02 0.79
C PHE A 25 16.40 -0.32 1.04
N ILE A 26 16.04 -0.99 2.14
CA ILE A 26 16.70 -2.23 2.57
C ILE A 26 16.26 -3.39 1.68
N ALA A 27 14.95 -3.58 1.56
CA ALA A 27 14.40 -4.77 0.92
C ALA A 27 12.95 -4.52 0.46
N LYS A 28 12.50 -5.29 -0.52
CA LYS A 28 11.13 -5.23 -1.06
C LYS A 28 10.53 -6.62 -1.12
N ARG A 29 9.27 -6.71 -0.69
CA ARG A 29 8.38 -7.82 -1.00
C ARG A 29 7.28 -7.32 -1.91
N ALA A 30 7.14 -7.92 -3.10
CA ALA A 30 6.16 -7.54 -4.10
C ALA A 30 5.22 -8.70 -4.41
N PRO A 31 4.27 -9.03 -3.52
CA PRO A 31 3.38 -10.15 -3.74
C PRO A 31 2.51 -9.89 -4.97
N ILE A 32 2.10 -10.95 -5.66
CA ILE A 32 1.08 -10.84 -6.71
C ILE A 32 -0.19 -10.33 -6.04
N GLY A 33 -0.65 -9.15 -6.45
CA GLY A 33 -1.81 -8.49 -5.87
C GLY A 33 -3.09 -9.31 -6.07
N GLN A 34 -3.43 -10.15 -5.09
CA GLN A 34 -4.71 -10.84 -5.01
C GLN A 34 -5.70 -9.95 -4.26
N TRP A 35 -6.95 -9.92 -4.74
CA TRP A 35 -8.02 -9.20 -4.07
C TRP A 35 -8.59 -10.06 -2.94
N GLU A 36 -8.55 -9.54 -1.73
CA GLU A 36 -9.09 -10.17 -0.53
C GLU A 36 -10.18 -9.29 0.08
N PRO A 37 -11.27 -9.87 0.61
CA PRO A 37 -12.23 -9.09 1.39
C PRO A 37 -11.57 -8.56 2.67
N TYR A 38 -12.05 -7.41 3.17
CA TYR A 38 -11.72 -6.94 4.52
C TYR A 38 -12.99 -6.79 5.37
N SER A 39 -12.87 -7.01 6.68
CA SER A 39 -13.96 -6.72 7.61
C SER A 39 -14.08 -5.22 7.84
N GLU A 40 -15.29 -4.68 7.82
CA GLU A 40 -15.56 -3.27 8.13
C GLU A 40 -15.25 -2.92 9.59
N GLU A 41 -15.36 -3.90 10.50
CA GLU A 41 -15.05 -3.74 11.93
C GLU A 41 -13.54 -3.80 12.22
N SER A 42 -12.73 -4.18 11.23
CA SER A 42 -11.27 -4.18 11.39
C SER A 42 -10.70 -2.76 11.35
N LEU A 43 -9.48 -2.58 11.88
CA LEU A 43 -8.74 -1.31 11.74
C LEU A 43 -8.64 -0.88 10.26
N LEU A 44 -8.42 -1.84 9.36
CA LEU A 44 -8.42 -1.58 7.92
C LEU A 44 -9.78 -1.07 7.45
N GLY A 45 -10.88 -1.70 7.88
CA GLY A 45 -12.25 -1.28 7.54
C GLY A 45 -12.54 0.16 7.97
N ILE A 46 -12.12 0.55 9.17
CA ILE A 46 -12.26 1.92 9.70
C ILE A 46 -11.47 2.92 8.84
N ILE A 47 -10.23 2.58 8.47
CA ILE A 47 -9.38 3.40 7.61
C ILE A 47 -10.01 3.53 6.21
N VAL A 48 -10.43 2.42 5.61
CA VAL A 48 -11.03 2.41 4.26
C VAL A 48 -12.31 3.21 4.23
N THR A 49 -13.17 3.11 5.26
CA THR A 49 -14.38 3.94 5.39
C THR A 49 -14.06 5.43 5.36
N SER A 50 -12.94 5.83 5.96
CA SER A 50 -12.50 7.23 5.97
C SER A 50 -11.92 7.64 4.62
N VAL A 51 -11.10 6.79 3.99
CA VAL A 51 -10.46 7.05 2.69
C VAL A 51 -11.48 7.10 1.56
N CYS A 52 -12.47 6.19 1.54
CA CYS A 52 -13.50 6.11 0.50
C CYS A 52 -14.49 7.28 0.51
N ARG A 53 -14.44 8.16 1.52
CA ARG A 53 -15.21 9.42 1.55
C ARG A 53 -14.47 10.59 0.86
N ILE A 54 -13.19 10.42 0.53
CA ILE A 54 -12.42 11.43 -0.18
C ILE A 54 -12.94 11.51 -1.62
N LYS A 55 -13.35 12.72 -2.05
CA LYS A 55 -13.75 12.95 -3.44
C LYS A 55 -12.57 12.68 -4.36
N VAL A 56 -12.78 11.88 -5.42
CA VAL A 56 -11.72 11.51 -6.38
C VAL A 56 -10.95 12.72 -6.92
N ALA A 57 -11.65 13.83 -7.17
CA ALA A 57 -11.05 15.09 -7.64
C ALA A 57 -10.03 15.73 -6.67
N MET A 58 -9.97 15.29 -5.41
CA MET A 58 -9.04 15.75 -4.39
C MET A 58 -7.82 14.83 -4.25
N LEU A 59 -7.80 13.69 -4.94
CA LEU A 59 -6.69 12.75 -4.87
C LEU A 59 -5.48 13.31 -5.63
N LYS A 60 -4.29 13.07 -5.08
CA LYS A 60 -3.04 13.32 -5.80
C LYS A 60 -2.95 12.36 -7.00
N PRO A 61 -2.28 12.77 -8.10
CA PRO A 61 -1.99 11.86 -9.20
C PRO A 61 -1.20 10.64 -8.69
N GLU A 62 -1.31 9.54 -9.43
CA GLU A 62 -0.52 8.34 -9.15
C GLU A 62 0.98 8.69 -9.15
N PRO A 63 1.73 8.36 -8.07
CA PRO A 63 3.15 8.62 -8.05
C PRO A 63 3.86 7.77 -9.11
N PRO A 64 5.03 8.23 -9.63
CA PRO A 64 5.84 7.38 -10.50
C PRO A 64 6.23 6.10 -9.76
N ARG A 65 6.47 5.02 -10.52
CA ARG A 65 7.02 3.78 -9.95
C ARG A 65 8.33 4.08 -9.22
N ASP A 66 8.49 3.50 -8.05
CA ASP A 66 9.69 3.67 -7.24
C ASP A 66 10.92 3.17 -8.01
N PRO A 67 11.93 4.04 -8.30
CA PRO A 67 13.10 3.65 -9.07
C PRO A 67 14.20 3.00 -8.19
N HIS A 68 14.04 2.98 -6.87
CA HIS A 68 15.09 2.52 -5.97
C HIS A 68 15.26 1.00 -6.03
N ILE A 69 16.51 0.56 -6.08
CA ILE A 69 16.90 -0.85 -6.03
C ILE A 69 17.16 -1.21 -4.56
N PRO A 70 16.52 -2.25 -4.00
CA PRO A 70 16.78 -2.68 -2.64
C PRO A 70 18.23 -3.09 -2.41
N LEU A 71 18.80 -2.68 -1.28
CA LEU A 71 20.14 -3.08 -0.85
C LEU A 71 20.30 -4.59 -0.69
N MET A 72 19.26 -5.29 -0.23
CA MET A 72 19.25 -6.75 -0.04
C MET A 72 18.50 -7.50 -1.16
N GLY A 73 18.07 -6.81 -2.21
CA GLY A 73 17.26 -7.38 -3.28
C GLY A 73 15.77 -7.57 -2.93
N ASP A 74 15.06 -8.21 -3.85
CA ASP A 74 13.66 -8.62 -3.65
C ASP A 74 13.60 -9.94 -2.87
N PHE A 75 12.64 -10.07 -1.96
CA PHE A 75 12.39 -11.32 -1.26
C PHE A 75 10.90 -11.66 -1.29
N ASN A 76 10.62 -12.94 -1.58
CA ASN A 76 9.27 -13.47 -1.68
C ASN A 76 8.61 -13.59 -0.29
#